data_AF-A0A8J2PMA9-F1
#
_entry.id   AF-A0A8J2PMA9-F1
#
_cell.length_a   1.000
_cell.length_b   1.000
_cell.length_c   1.000
_cell.angle_alpha   90.00
_cell.angle_beta   90.00
_cell.angle_gamma   90.00
#
_symmetry.space_group_name_H-M   'P 1'
#
loop_
_entity.id
_entity.type
_entity.pdbx_description
1 polymer ?
#
loop_
_entity_poly.entity_id
_entity_poly.type
_entity_poly.pdbx_seq_one_letter_code
_entity_poly.pdbx_strand_id
1 'polypeptide(L)'
;MVFGIPFVNHVMRLIIFATAQTVVYLFLVPIILATITYRTYVAVVSKLFRPDLDSFVTGLDTSFLGNTPEESSTNVICCLVVNGNISEYRIREMFEERVIKLKDSKGDFVYKKLSQYWVRFYGYSFWKTDKSFNLSNHVRNYDYDNVITEKPTDEDKLKKAIEDILRTPWKSYQSHWELLVQYPFNRKSSSETIVPNQTLLIFR
;
A
#
# COMPACT_ATOMS: atom_id res chain seq x y z
N MET A 1 59.30 21.02 -27.45
CA MET A 1 57.90 21.45 -27.66
C MET A 1 57.04 20.19 -27.84
N VAL A 2 56.64 19.53 -26.75
CA VAL A 2 55.87 18.26 -26.77
C VAL A 2 54.68 18.39 -25.81
N PHE A 3 53.83 19.39 -26.05
CA PHE A 3 52.61 19.63 -25.26
C PHE A 3 51.32 19.31 -26.03
N GLY A 4 51.40 18.71 -27.22
CA GLY A 4 50.24 18.55 -28.12
C GLY A 4 49.34 17.34 -27.86
N ILE A 5 49.91 16.16 -27.61
CA ILE A 5 49.16 14.89 -27.59
C ILE A 5 48.17 14.75 -26.42
N PRO A 6 48.52 15.04 -25.15
CA PRO A 6 47.58 14.86 -24.04
C PRO A 6 46.43 15.87 -24.09
N PHE A 7 46.68 17.08 -24.58
CA PHE A 7 45.66 18.11 -24.73
C PHE A 7 44.60 17.72 -25.77
N VAL A 8 45.02 17.25 -26.95
CA VAL A 8 44.10 16.81 -28.01
C VAL A 8 43.22 15.65 -27.54
N ASN A 9 43.78 14.68 -26.82
CA ASN A 9 43.02 13.57 -26.27
C ASN A 9 41.98 14.02 -25.25
N HIS A 10 42.31 15.02 -24.42
CA HIS A 10 41.36 15.57 -23.44
C HIS A 10 40.21 16.30 -24.14
N VAL A 11 40.52 17.17 -25.11
CA VAL A 11 39.51 17.91 -25.89
C VAL A 11 38.60 16.95 -26.66
N MET A 12 39.16 15.91 -27.29
CA MET A 12 38.38 14.90 -28.00
C MET A 12 37.43 14.16 -27.06
N ARG A 13 37.86 13.79 -25.85
CA ARG A 13 36.98 13.16 -24.84
C ARG A 13 35.83 14.08 -24.42
N LEU A 14 36.11 15.37 -24.24
CA LEU A 14 35.08 16.36 -23.91
C LEU A 14 34.05 16.50 -25.04
N ILE A 15 34.50 16.57 -26.30
CA ILE A 15 33.61 16.66 -27.46
C ILE A 15 32.73 15.41 -27.58
N ILE A 16 33.30 14.22 -27.39
CA ILE A 16 32.56 12.96 -27.42
C ILE A 16 31.50 12.93 -26.31
N PHE A 17 31.87 13.30 -25.08
CA PHE A 17 30.94 13.35 -23.96
C PHE A 17 29.79 14.35 -24.18
N ALA A 18 30.11 15.58 -24.62
CA ALA A 18 29.11 16.60 -24.91
C ALA A 18 28.15 16.18 -26.04
N THR A 19 28.68 15.54 -27.09
CA THR A 19 27.87 15.02 -28.19
C THR A 19 26.94 13.90 -27.71
N ALA A 20 27.46 12.94 -26.93
CA ALA A 20 26.65 11.87 -26.36
C ALA A 20 25.54 12.40 -25.45
N GLN A 21 25.85 13.36 -24.57
CA GLN A 21 24.87 14.01 -23.71
C GLN A 21 23.79 14.76 -24.51
N THR A 22 24.19 15.47 -25.58
CA THR A 22 23.25 16.18 -26.46
C THR A 22 22.31 15.21 -27.17
N VAL A 23 22.84 14.08 -27.67
CA VAL A 23 22.04 13.01 -28.29
C VAL A 23 21.05 12.44 -27.26
N VAL A 24 21.48 12.15 -26.04
CA VAL A 24 20.59 11.66 -24.97
C VAL A 24 19.46 12.66 -24.70
N TYR A 25 19.75 13.96 -24.56
CA TYR A 25 18.69 14.96 -24.34
C TYR A 25 17.75 15.11 -25.53
N LEU A 26 18.27 15.05 -26.76
CA LEU A 26 17.47 15.15 -27.98
C LEU A 26 16.37 14.09 -28.04
N PHE A 27 16.63 12.88 -27.53
CA PHE A 27 15.64 11.81 -27.47
C PHE A 27 14.84 11.79 -26.16
N LEU A 28 15.48 12.04 -25.02
CA LEU A 28 14.83 11.95 -23.71
C LEU A 28 13.80 13.06 -23.49
N VAL A 29 14.10 14.30 -23.91
CA VAL A 29 13.22 15.45 -23.68
C VAL A 29 11.87 15.27 -24.39
N PRO A 30 11.79 14.92 -25.70
CA PRO A 30 10.51 14.68 -26.35
C PRO A 30 9.70 13.54 -25.72
N ILE A 31 10.35 12.47 -25.25
CA ILE A 31 9.66 11.34 -24.58
C ILE A 31 9.04 11.80 -23.26
N ILE A 32 9.79 12.56 -22.45
CA ILE A 32 9.28 13.12 -21.20
C ILE A 32 8.10 14.08 -21.48
N LEU A 33 8.24 14.98 -22.45
CA LEU A 33 7.18 15.92 -22.83
C LEU A 33 5.92 15.20 -23.32
N ALA A 34 6.07 14.17 -24.16
CA ALA A 34 4.95 13.35 -24.62
C ALA A 34 4.26 12.65 -23.44
N THR A 35 5.03 12.11 -22.49
CA THR A 35 4.50 11.45 -21.29
C THR A 35 3.73 12.42 -20.39
N ILE A 36 4.28 13.62 -20.15
CA ILE A 36 3.61 14.67 -19.35
C ILE A 36 2.33 15.15 -20.04
N THR A 37 2.39 15.34 -21.36
CA THR A 37 1.24 15.77 -22.18
C THR A 37 0.14 14.72 -22.13
N TYR A 38 0.48 13.44 -22.35
CA TYR A 38 -0.47 12.33 -22.27
C TYR A 38 -1.07 12.18 -20.87
N ARG A 39 -0.25 12.28 -19.82
CA ARG A 39 -0.75 12.25 -18.43
C ARG A 39 -1.73 13.38 -18.15
N THR A 40 -1.43 14.59 -18.62
CA THR A 40 -2.31 15.76 -18.46
C THR A 40 -3.62 15.58 -19.21
N TYR A 41 -3.54 15.07 -20.45
CA TYR A 41 -4.72 14.70 -21.23
C TYR A 41 -5.60 13.70 -20.48
N VAL A 42 -5.04 12.59 -19.98
CA VAL A 42 -5.80 11.59 -19.22
C VAL A 42 -6.41 12.19 -17.94
N ALA A 43 -5.73 13.11 -17.27
CA ALA A 43 -6.25 13.81 -16.09
C ALA A 43 -7.50 14.66 -16.39
N VAL A 44 -7.52 15.32 -17.54
CA VAL A 44 -8.66 16.12 -17.99
C VAL A 44 -9.80 15.21 -18.41
N VAL A 45 -9.50 14.18 -19.21
CA VAL A 45 -10.48 13.19 -19.67
C VAL A 45 -11.11 12.43 -18.49
N SER A 46 -10.34 12.07 -17.46
CA SER A 46 -10.88 11.37 -16.29
C SER A 46 -11.91 12.22 -15.57
N LYS A 47 -11.67 13.52 -15.39
CA LYS A 47 -12.64 14.43 -14.76
C LYS A 47 -13.91 14.59 -15.58
N LEU A 48 -13.82 14.56 -16.91
CA LEU A 48 -14.97 14.72 -17.79
C LEU A 48 -15.82 13.44 -17.88
N PHE A 49 -15.20 12.27 -18.06
CA PHE A 49 -15.90 11.01 -18.32
C PHE A 49 -16.09 10.12 -17.09
N ARG A 50 -15.29 10.32 -16.04
CA ARG A 50 -15.25 9.50 -14.82
C ARG A 50 -15.05 10.38 -13.58
N PRO A 51 -16.03 11.24 -13.24
CA PRO A 51 -15.94 12.15 -12.10
C PRO A 51 -15.89 11.44 -10.75
N ASP A 52 -16.08 10.11 -10.72
CA ASP A 52 -15.90 9.26 -9.55
C ASP A 52 -14.42 8.96 -9.22
N LEU A 53 -13.47 9.29 -10.11
CA LEU A 53 -12.04 9.15 -9.88
C LEU A 53 -11.48 10.40 -9.19
N ASP A 54 -10.78 10.21 -8.07
CA ASP A 54 -10.24 11.30 -7.24
C ASP A 54 -8.91 11.81 -7.81
N SER A 55 -7.82 11.10 -7.54
CA SER A 55 -6.47 11.48 -7.95
C SER A 55 -5.70 10.31 -8.52
N PHE A 56 -4.66 10.59 -9.31
CA PHE A 56 -3.69 9.56 -9.70
C PHE A 56 -3.08 8.89 -8.48
N VAL A 57 -2.79 7.60 -8.61
CA VAL A 57 -1.90 6.88 -7.71
C VAL A 57 -0.46 7.32 -8.03
N THR A 58 0.29 7.77 -7.03
CA THR A 58 1.63 8.36 -7.24
C THR A 58 2.65 7.86 -6.23
N GLY A 59 3.93 7.84 -6.63
CA GLY A 59 5.05 7.58 -5.72
C GLY A 59 5.01 6.19 -5.12
N LEU A 60 5.14 6.11 -3.79
CA LEU A 60 5.16 4.85 -3.04
C LEU A 60 3.87 4.04 -3.21
N ASP A 61 2.72 4.67 -3.48
CA ASP A 61 1.47 3.93 -3.67
C ASP A 61 1.55 2.98 -4.88
N THR A 62 2.41 3.29 -5.86
CA THR A 62 2.53 2.47 -7.08
C THR A 62 3.19 1.12 -6.86
N SER A 63 3.99 0.96 -5.79
CA SER A 63 4.60 -0.35 -5.48
C SER A 63 3.58 -1.39 -5.02
N PHE A 64 2.40 -0.93 -4.57
CA PHE A 64 1.30 -1.78 -4.16
C PHE A 64 0.36 -2.14 -5.33
N LEU A 65 0.57 -1.57 -6.51
CA LEU A 65 -0.28 -1.84 -7.67
C LEU A 65 0.07 -3.20 -8.29
N GLY A 66 -0.88 -4.13 -8.24
CA GLY A 66 -0.89 -5.33 -9.07
C GLY A 66 -1.32 -5.06 -10.52
N ASN A 67 -1.18 -6.07 -11.37
CA ASN A 67 -1.79 -6.06 -12.70
C ASN A 67 -3.32 -6.08 -12.63
N THR A 68 -3.82 -6.85 -11.68
CA THR A 68 -5.20 -6.84 -11.20
C THR A 68 -5.20 -6.61 -9.68
N PRO A 69 -6.33 -6.19 -9.08
CA PRO A 69 -6.48 -6.15 -7.62
C PRO A 69 -6.16 -7.50 -6.96
N GLU A 70 -6.49 -8.59 -7.65
CA GLU A 70 -6.32 -9.97 -7.21
C GLU A 70 -4.85 -10.44 -7.28
N GLU A 71 -4.04 -9.81 -8.14
CA GLU A 71 -2.61 -10.10 -8.34
C GLU A 71 -1.69 -9.11 -7.62
N SER A 72 -2.09 -8.55 -6.46
CA SER A 72 -1.19 -7.65 -5.74
C SER A 72 0.09 -8.40 -5.36
N SER A 73 1.22 -8.01 -5.95
CA SER A 73 2.52 -8.66 -5.73
C SER A 73 3.12 -8.33 -4.36
N THR A 74 2.60 -7.30 -3.71
CA THR A 74 3.13 -6.77 -2.45
C THR A 74 2.01 -6.63 -1.43
N ASN A 75 2.15 -7.34 -0.30
CA ASN A 75 1.33 -7.19 0.90
C ASN A 75 2.24 -6.76 2.05
N VAL A 76 1.76 -5.89 2.93
CA VAL A 76 2.47 -5.49 4.14
C VAL A 76 1.69 -6.01 5.33
N ILE A 77 2.29 -6.92 6.09
CA ILE A 77 1.66 -7.44 7.30
C ILE A 77 2.37 -6.87 8.53
N CYS A 78 1.59 -6.28 9.43
CA CYS A 78 2.04 -5.83 10.74
C CYS A 78 1.30 -6.61 11.83
N CYS A 79 2.05 -7.29 12.69
CA CYS A 79 1.50 -8.00 13.84
C CYS A 79 1.79 -7.21 15.12
N LEU A 80 0.75 -6.91 15.88
CA LEU A 80 0.81 -6.20 17.16
C LEU A 80 0.20 -7.08 18.25
N VAL A 81 0.96 -7.31 19.32
CA VAL A 81 0.46 -8.04 20.50
C VAL A 81 0.17 -7.02 21.59
N VAL A 82 -1.08 -6.97 22.03
CA VAL A 82 -1.56 -6.03 23.05
C VAL A 82 -1.91 -6.81 24.31
N ASN A 83 -1.52 -6.30 25.47
CA ASN A 83 -1.90 -6.87 26.75
C ASN A 83 -3.37 -6.55 27.07
N GLY A 84 -4.12 -7.55 27.52
CA GLY A 84 -5.54 -7.46 27.81
C GLY A 84 -6.42 -8.07 26.73
N ASN A 85 -7.68 -8.29 27.09
CA ASN A 85 -8.74 -8.70 26.18
C ASN A 85 -9.41 -7.45 25.61
N ILE A 86 -9.18 -7.17 24.33
CA ILE A 86 -9.86 -6.07 23.63
C ILE A 86 -10.82 -6.71 22.64
N SER A 87 -12.11 -6.44 22.81
CA SER A 87 -13.12 -6.91 21.88
C SER A 87 -12.94 -6.26 20.51
N GLU A 88 -13.22 -7.02 19.45
CA GLU A 88 -13.30 -6.53 18.08
C GLU A 88 -14.19 -5.29 17.97
N TYR A 89 -15.34 -5.29 18.65
CA TYR A 89 -16.25 -4.15 18.68
C TYR A 89 -15.55 -2.87 19.17
N ARG A 90 -14.79 -2.97 20.27
CA ARG A 90 -14.05 -1.83 20.82
C ARG A 90 -12.94 -1.37 19.88
N ILE A 91 -12.24 -2.30 19.23
CA ILE A 91 -11.23 -1.97 18.22
C ILE A 91 -11.88 -1.23 17.05
N ARG A 92 -13.02 -1.71 16.58
CA ARG A 92 -13.76 -1.12 15.46
C ARG A 92 -14.20 0.31 15.79
N GLU A 93 -14.78 0.53 16.96
CA GLU A 93 -15.14 1.86 17.47
C GLU A 93 -13.93 2.79 17.53
N MET A 94 -12.82 2.34 18.15
CA MET A 94 -11.59 3.14 18.25
C MET A 94 -11.00 3.47 16.88
N PHE A 95 -11.01 2.53 15.94
CA PHE A 95 -10.49 2.75 14.59
C PHE A 95 -11.38 3.70 13.80
N GLU A 96 -12.70 3.58 13.94
CA GLU A 96 -13.65 4.49 13.30
C GLU A 96 -13.45 5.92 13.77
N GLU A 97 -13.37 6.15 15.09
CA GLU A 97 -13.21 7.47 15.68
C GLU A 97 -11.84 8.09 15.40
N ARG A 98 -10.77 7.31 15.57
CA ARG A 98 -9.40 7.83 15.56
C ARG A 98 -8.72 7.79 14.20
N VAL A 99 -9.25 7.01 13.25
CA VAL A 99 -8.63 6.82 11.94
C VAL A 99 -9.60 7.23 10.83
N ILE A 100 -10.77 6.59 10.75
CA ILE A 100 -11.68 6.82 9.61
C ILE A 100 -12.32 8.22 9.67
N LYS A 101 -12.81 8.62 10.85
CA LYS A 101 -13.48 9.91 11.05
C LYS A 101 -12.52 11.04 11.39
N LEU A 102 -11.22 10.77 11.50
CA LEU A 102 -10.23 11.78 11.85
C LEU A 102 -10.14 12.83 10.73
N LYS A 103 -10.39 14.08 11.10
CA LYS A 103 -10.30 15.24 10.21
C LYS A 103 -9.13 16.14 10.60
N ASP A 104 -8.51 16.75 9.60
CA ASP A 104 -7.47 17.75 9.80
C ASP A 104 -8.05 19.13 10.15
N SER A 105 -7.19 20.14 10.30
CA SER A 105 -7.59 21.52 10.60
C SER A 105 -8.39 22.19 9.48
N LYS A 106 -8.42 21.61 8.28
CA LYS A 106 -9.20 22.09 7.13
C LYS A 106 -10.55 21.39 7.00
N GLY A 107 -10.79 20.35 7.81
CA GLY A 107 -12.01 19.55 7.79
C GLY A 107 -11.96 18.35 6.83
N ASP A 108 -10.80 18.08 6.22
CA ASP A 108 -10.57 16.95 5.32
C ASP A 108 -10.20 15.69 6.11
N PHE A 109 -10.60 14.51 5.61
CA PHE A 109 -10.23 13.25 6.25
C PHE A 109 -8.73 12.98 6.11
N VAL A 110 -8.05 12.79 7.24
CA VAL A 110 -6.60 12.57 7.29
C VAL A 110 -6.22 11.31 6.52
N TYR A 111 -6.98 10.24 6.69
CA TYR A 111 -6.70 8.93 6.10
C TYR A 111 -7.69 8.53 5.00
N LYS A 112 -8.01 9.45 4.09
CA LYS A 112 -8.98 9.21 3.00
C LYS A 112 -8.72 7.91 2.22
N LYS A 113 -7.45 7.55 2.01
CA LYS A 113 -7.02 6.37 1.24
C LYS A 113 -7.51 5.04 1.83
N LEU A 114 -7.79 4.97 3.14
CA LEU A 114 -8.35 3.77 3.77
C LEU A 114 -9.80 3.50 3.38
N SER A 115 -10.47 4.46 2.76
CA SER A 115 -11.83 4.32 2.21
C SER A 115 -11.84 4.36 0.67
N GLN A 116 -10.66 4.17 0.07
CA GLN A 116 -10.47 4.22 -1.38
C GLN A 116 -9.79 2.94 -1.87
N TYR A 117 -10.04 2.62 -3.13
CA TYR A 117 -9.36 1.57 -3.87
C TYR A 117 -8.85 2.13 -5.19
N TRP A 118 -7.93 1.42 -5.85
CA TRP A 118 -7.41 1.87 -7.13
C TRP A 118 -8.15 1.23 -8.31
N VAL A 119 -8.32 2.01 -9.38
CA VAL A 119 -8.90 1.57 -10.66
C VAL A 119 -8.01 2.02 -11.81
N ARG A 120 -7.84 1.17 -12.82
CA ARG A 120 -7.12 1.53 -14.05
C ARG A 120 -8.03 2.30 -15.01
N PHE A 121 -7.50 3.38 -15.60
CA PHE A 121 -8.15 4.22 -16.59
C PHE A 121 -7.10 4.79 -17.56
N TYR A 122 -7.24 4.52 -18.86
CA TYR A 122 -6.28 4.90 -19.91
C TYR A 122 -4.80 4.58 -19.59
N GLY A 123 -4.56 3.42 -18.98
CA GLY A 123 -3.21 2.96 -18.63
C GLY A 123 -2.64 3.56 -17.33
N TYR A 124 -3.37 4.46 -16.66
CA TYR A 124 -3.00 5.00 -15.35
C TYR A 124 -3.90 4.45 -14.25
N SER A 125 -3.39 4.43 -13.01
CA SER A 125 -4.18 4.07 -11.84
C SER A 125 -4.69 5.31 -11.12
N PHE A 126 -5.95 5.27 -10.70
CA PHE A 126 -6.63 6.34 -9.97
C PHE A 126 -7.21 5.82 -8.67
N TRP A 127 -7.18 6.65 -7.63
CA TRP A 127 -7.97 6.43 -6.43
C TRP A 127 -9.44 6.65 -6.71
N LYS A 128 -10.28 5.76 -6.17
CA LYS A 128 -11.73 5.81 -6.25
C LYS A 128 -12.31 5.51 -4.88
N THR A 129 -13.26 6.32 -4.45
CA THR A 129 -13.95 6.12 -3.16
C THR A 129 -14.80 4.85 -3.19
N ASP A 130 -14.64 4.03 -2.16
CA ASP A 130 -15.48 2.86 -1.90
C ASP A 130 -16.84 3.30 -1.36
N LYS A 131 -17.84 3.32 -2.23
CA LYS A 131 -19.22 3.70 -1.87
C LYS A 131 -19.89 2.69 -0.94
N SER A 132 -19.37 1.47 -0.90
CA SER A 132 -19.85 0.36 -0.06
C SER A 132 -18.96 0.15 1.18
N PHE A 133 -18.10 1.12 1.50
CA PHE A 133 -17.17 1.01 2.61
C PHE A 133 -17.92 0.72 3.91
N ASN A 134 -17.59 -0.41 4.52
CA ASN A 134 -18.13 -0.82 5.81
C ASN A 134 -16.97 -1.35 6.66
N LEU A 135 -16.71 -0.68 7.77
CA LEU A 135 -15.61 -1.02 8.66
C LEU A 135 -15.70 -2.46 9.19
N SER A 136 -16.91 -3.02 9.26
CA SER A 136 -17.12 -4.41 9.68
C SER A 136 -16.57 -5.45 8.69
N ASN A 137 -16.38 -5.07 7.43
CA ASN A 137 -15.75 -5.92 6.43
C ASN A 137 -14.22 -5.90 6.53
N HIS A 138 -13.64 -4.86 7.14
CA HIS A 138 -12.20 -4.66 7.27
C HIS A 138 -11.68 -5.07 8.64
N VAL A 139 -12.41 -4.75 9.71
CA VAL A 139 -12.06 -5.15 11.09
C VAL A 139 -12.90 -6.35 11.47
N ARG A 140 -12.29 -7.53 11.60
CA ARG A 140 -12.99 -8.79 11.90
C ARG A 140 -12.20 -9.69 12.83
N ASN A 141 -12.91 -10.55 13.57
CA ASN A 141 -12.25 -11.64 14.28
C ASN A 141 -11.60 -12.59 13.28
N TYR A 142 -10.38 -13.00 13.58
CA TYR A 142 -9.67 -14.02 12.85
C TYR A 142 -9.90 -15.37 13.50
N ASP A 143 -10.64 -16.21 12.80
CA ASP A 143 -10.89 -17.57 13.19
C ASP A 143 -10.06 -18.50 12.29
N TYR A 144 -9.06 -19.14 12.88
CA TYR A 144 -8.10 -19.98 12.15
C TYR A 144 -8.74 -21.29 11.64
N ASP A 145 -9.82 -21.77 12.27
CA ASP A 145 -10.44 -23.06 11.97
C ASP A 145 -11.95 -22.97 11.68
N ASN A 146 -12.53 -21.76 11.56
CA ASN A 146 -13.99 -21.53 11.70
C ASN A 146 -14.56 -22.11 13.01
N VAL A 147 -13.69 -22.30 13.99
CA VAL A 147 -14.01 -22.71 15.34
C VAL A 147 -13.35 -21.69 16.22
N ILE A 148 -14.16 -20.85 16.87
CA ILE A 148 -13.77 -19.99 17.98
C ILE A 148 -13.21 -20.91 19.06
N THR A 149 -11.93 -21.24 18.92
CA THR A 149 -11.25 -22.13 19.81
C THR A 149 -10.79 -21.26 20.96
N GLU A 150 -11.31 -21.55 22.15
CA GLU A 150 -10.81 -20.97 23.41
C GLU A 150 -9.33 -21.32 23.66
N LYS A 151 -8.73 -22.14 22.78
CA LYS A 151 -7.34 -22.56 22.86
C LYS A 151 -6.43 -21.47 22.29
N PRO A 152 -5.42 -21.04 23.06
CA PRO A 152 -4.46 -20.06 22.59
C PRO A 152 -3.74 -20.50 21.32
N THR A 153 -3.58 -19.57 20.39
CA THR A 153 -2.81 -19.76 19.15
C THR A 153 -1.31 -19.74 19.46
N ASP A 154 -0.59 -20.77 19.05
CA ASP A 154 0.88 -20.85 19.14
C ASP A 154 1.55 -20.11 17.97
N GLU A 155 2.84 -19.79 18.09
CA GLU A 155 3.59 -19.03 17.08
C GLU A 155 3.63 -19.72 15.71
N ASP A 156 3.70 -21.06 15.69
CA ASP A 156 3.70 -21.82 14.43
C ASP A 156 2.35 -21.75 13.72
N LYS A 157 1.24 -21.72 14.47
CA LYS A 157 -0.09 -21.48 13.90
C LYS A 157 -0.21 -20.05 13.37
N LEU A 158 0.38 -19.08 14.05
CA LEU A 158 0.43 -17.69 13.57
C LEU A 158 1.22 -17.58 12.26
N LYS A 159 2.36 -18.25 12.14
CA LYS A 159 3.14 -18.26 10.87
C LYS A 159 2.30 -18.80 9.72
N LYS A 160 1.63 -19.93 9.91
CA LYS A 160 0.74 -20.51 8.89
C LYS A 160 -0.46 -19.60 8.59
N ALA A 161 -1.06 -18.97 9.61
CA ALA A 161 -2.13 -17.99 9.43
C ALA A 161 -1.68 -16.82 8.54
N ILE A 162 -0.50 -16.26 8.81
CA ILE A 162 0.10 -15.18 8.02
C ILE A 162 0.34 -15.65 6.57
N GLU A 163 0.84 -16.86 6.36
CA GLU A 163 1.01 -17.43 5.01
C GLU A 163 -0.32 -17.53 4.26
N ASP A 164 -1.38 -18.02 4.92
CA ASP A 164 -2.71 -18.16 4.31
C ASP A 164 -3.33 -16.77 4.01
N ILE A 165 -3.13 -15.80 4.91
CA ILE A 165 -3.53 -14.41 4.69
C ILE A 165 -2.80 -13.83 3.46
N LEU A 166 -1.48 -13.99 3.36
CA LEU A 166 -0.69 -13.50 2.24
C LEU A 166 -1.11 -14.08 0.89
N ARG A 167 -1.60 -15.33 0.87
CA ARG A 167 -2.10 -16.01 -0.34
C ARG A 167 -3.51 -15.62 -0.73
N THR A 168 -4.28 -15.01 0.19
CA THR A 168 -5.67 -14.65 -0.07
C THR A 168 -5.71 -13.38 -0.93
N PRO A 169 -6.30 -13.42 -2.14
CA PRO A 169 -6.38 -12.24 -3.00
C PRO A 169 -7.29 -11.16 -2.39
N TRP A 170 -7.03 -9.90 -2.72
CA TRP A 170 -7.91 -8.80 -2.33
C TRP A 170 -9.24 -8.86 -3.06
N LYS A 171 -10.31 -8.43 -2.39
CA LYS A 171 -11.62 -8.31 -3.00
C LYS A 171 -11.61 -7.14 -4.00
N SER A 172 -12.03 -7.44 -5.22
CA SER A 172 -12.21 -6.43 -6.25
C SER A 172 -13.21 -5.34 -5.80
N TYR A 173 -12.89 -4.08 -6.15
CA TYR A 173 -13.69 -2.89 -5.86
C TYR A 173 -13.87 -2.53 -4.38
N GLN A 174 -12.93 -2.95 -3.51
CA GLN A 174 -12.92 -2.62 -2.09
C GLN A 174 -11.56 -2.05 -1.67
N SER A 175 -11.54 -1.32 -0.56
CA SER A 175 -10.28 -0.77 -0.02
C SER A 175 -9.34 -1.92 0.40
N HIS A 176 -8.10 -1.90 -0.06
CA HIS A 176 -7.16 -3.02 0.12
C HIS A 176 -6.43 -2.96 1.46
N TRP A 177 -7.16 -3.20 2.53
CA TRP A 177 -6.60 -3.42 3.87
C TRP A 177 -7.59 -4.22 4.73
N GLU A 178 -7.07 -4.92 5.74
CA GLU A 178 -7.88 -5.56 6.78
C GLU A 178 -7.15 -5.56 8.14
N LEU A 179 -7.92 -5.53 9.21
CA LEU A 179 -7.46 -5.66 10.59
C LEU A 179 -8.12 -6.89 11.21
N LEU A 180 -7.30 -7.92 11.36
CA LEU A 180 -7.69 -9.22 11.89
C LEU A 180 -7.39 -9.25 13.39
N VAL A 181 -8.42 -9.53 14.19
CA VAL A 181 -8.34 -9.54 15.65
C VAL A 181 -8.39 -10.99 16.14
N GLN A 182 -7.40 -11.41 16.91
CA GLN A 182 -7.35 -12.75 17.48
C GLN A 182 -7.18 -12.69 18.99
N TYR A 183 -8.10 -13.36 19.69
CA TYR A 183 -8.08 -13.51 21.14
C TYR A 183 -8.69 -14.87 21.53
N PRO A 184 -8.16 -15.57 22.55
CA PRO A 184 -6.93 -15.26 23.30
C PRO A 184 -5.66 -15.63 22.53
N PHE A 185 -4.60 -14.80 22.65
CA PHE A 185 -3.27 -15.10 22.12
C PHE A 185 -2.29 -15.34 23.28
N ASN A 186 -1.52 -16.44 23.20
CA ASN A 186 -0.48 -16.73 24.18
C ASN A 186 0.88 -16.72 23.50
N ARG A 187 1.63 -15.64 23.70
CA ARG A 187 3.02 -15.61 23.27
C ARG A 187 3.88 -16.42 24.22
N LYS A 188 4.66 -17.37 23.70
CA LYS A 188 5.76 -17.97 24.46
C LYS A 188 6.84 -16.90 24.64
N SER A 189 7.04 -16.45 25.88
CA SER A 189 8.20 -15.63 26.23
C SER A 189 9.47 -16.49 26.16
N SER A 190 10.62 -15.88 25.84
CA SER A 190 11.94 -16.52 25.91
C SER A 190 12.27 -17.11 27.30
N SER A 191 11.51 -16.72 28.32
CA SER A 191 11.59 -17.18 29.71
C SER A 191 10.57 -18.28 30.09
N GLU A 192 9.94 -18.95 29.11
CA GLU A 192 8.88 -19.97 29.29
C GLU A 192 7.61 -19.53 30.03
N THR A 193 7.56 -18.31 30.57
CA THR A 193 6.37 -17.76 31.21
C THR A 193 5.34 -17.34 30.16
N ILE A 194 4.18 -17.99 30.19
CA ILE A 194 3.01 -17.61 29.40
C ILE A 194 2.43 -16.33 29.99
N VAL A 195 2.31 -15.27 29.18
CA VAL A 195 1.56 -14.07 29.54
C VAL A 195 0.10 -14.31 29.14
N PRO A 196 -0.83 -14.50 30.11
CA PRO A 196 -2.22 -14.73 29.77
C PRO A 196 -2.89 -13.46 29.24
N ASN A 197 -4.00 -13.64 28.54
CA ASN A 197 -4.92 -12.58 28.11
C ASN A 197 -4.29 -11.53 27.19
N GLN A 198 -3.62 -11.94 26.12
CA GLN A 198 -3.18 -11.02 25.08
C GLN A 198 -4.13 -11.05 23.88
N THR A 199 -4.23 -9.93 23.19
CA THR A 199 -4.94 -9.80 21.91
C THR A 199 -3.90 -9.60 20.82
N LEU A 200 -3.95 -10.42 19.78
CA LEU A 200 -3.13 -10.26 18.59
C LEU A 200 -3.93 -9.48 17.53
N LEU A 201 -3.31 -8.44 16.99
CA LEU A 201 -3.83 -7.67 15.87
C LEU A 201 -2.93 -7.90 14.67
N ILE A 202 -3.51 -8.36 13.56
CA ILE A 202 -2.81 -8.55 12.29
C ILE A 202 -3.39 -7.53 11.32
N PHE A 203 -2.62 -6.49 11.01
CA PHE A 203 -2.97 -5.52 9.97
C PHE A 203 -2.32 -5.95 8.66
N ARG A 204 -3.11 -5.99 7.60
CA ARG A 204 -2.68 -6.30 6.24
C ARG A 204 -3.13 -5.20 5.29
#